data_AF-A0A1Q7GPP6-F1
#
_entry.id   AF-A0A1Q7GPP6-F1
#
_cell.length_a   1.000
_cell.length_b   1.000
_cell.length_c   1.000
_cell.angle_alpha   90.00
_cell.angle_beta   90.00
_cell.angle_gamma   90.00
#
_symmetry.space_group_name_H-M   'P 1'
#
loop_
_entity.id
_entity.type
_entity.pdbx_description
1 polymer ?
#
loop_
_entity_poly.entity_id
_entity_poly.type
_entity_poly.pdbx_seq_one_letter_code
_entity_poly.pdbx_strand_id
1 'polypeptide(L)'
;MRANDSGQLRILALGAHPDDIEAGCGGTLIKYARGGHRIFLMVLTAGEQGAGRGVRMREQEQAAKSLKAEKIFWGGYPDTKLPIEQRLIQKIERVVREVEPHFIFVHFHDDTHQDHRHLAVSTVTATRYTKNVMFYEGPTTQNFSPTVFVNIDAVLEDKVDALRAHQSQVKKTNIEGLTIVDIIRASAHFRGIQGRVKNAEGFVPLRLFINIGQ
;
A
#
# COMPACT_ATOMS: atom_id res chain seq x y z
N MET A 1 16.33 11.96 22.85
CA MET A 1 15.58 10.69 22.91
C MET A 1 14.25 10.95 23.58
N ARG A 2 13.13 10.76 22.90
CA ARG A 2 11.82 10.68 23.56
C ARG A 2 11.30 9.26 23.36
N ALA A 3 11.41 8.47 24.42
CA ALA A 3 10.73 7.20 24.54
C ALA A 3 9.23 7.49 24.66
N ASN A 4 8.47 7.10 23.65
CA ASN A 4 7.04 6.90 23.79
C ASN A 4 6.84 5.41 23.55
N ASP A 5 7.15 4.61 24.57
CA ASP A 5 7.24 3.15 24.46
C ASP A 5 5.90 2.49 24.81
N SER A 6 4.89 2.77 23.99
CA SER A 6 3.63 2.01 24.03
C SER A 6 3.73 0.71 23.22
N GLY A 7 4.90 0.39 22.63
CA GLY A 7 5.04 -0.65 21.59
C GLY A 7 4.18 -0.40 20.34
N GLN A 8 3.44 0.72 20.27
CA GLN A 8 2.46 0.99 19.23
C GLN A 8 3.12 1.61 18.01
N LEU A 9 3.27 0.80 16.96
CA LEU A 9 3.77 1.26 15.68
C LEU A 9 2.77 2.16 14.94
N ARG A 10 3.32 2.98 14.06
CA ARG A 10 2.59 3.82 13.10
C ARG A 10 2.98 3.38 11.70
N ILE A 11 2.01 3.00 10.89
CA ILE A 11 2.21 2.43 9.57
C ILE A 11 1.62 3.39 8.54
N LEU A 12 2.43 3.79 7.56
CA LEU A 12 1.98 4.64 6.45
C LEU A 12 2.03 3.84 5.15
N ALA A 13 0.89 3.65 4.50
CA ALA A 13 0.85 3.06 3.16
C ALA A 13 0.55 4.14 2.12
N LEU A 14 1.29 4.11 1.01
CA LEU A 14 1.16 5.05 -0.09
C LEU A 14 0.67 4.31 -1.33
N GLY A 15 -0.37 4.85 -1.96
CA GLY A 15 -0.90 4.42 -3.27
C GLY A 15 -0.99 5.62 -4.21
N ALA A 16 -0.86 5.36 -5.50
CA ALA A 16 -1.07 6.38 -6.52
C ALA A 16 -2.57 6.64 -6.68
N HIS A 17 -3.36 5.56 -6.66
CA HIS A 17 -4.80 5.54 -6.88
C HIS A 17 -5.51 4.85 -5.73
N PRO A 18 -6.83 5.09 -5.58
CA PRO A 18 -7.65 4.20 -4.77
C PRO A 18 -7.50 2.75 -5.22
N ASP A 19 -7.55 1.79 -4.29
CA ASP A 19 -7.36 0.32 -4.46
C ASP A 19 -5.92 -0.23 -4.47
N ASP A 20 -4.93 0.59 -4.79
CA ASP A 20 -3.51 0.19 -4.80
C ASP A 20 -3.05 -0.41 -3.46
N ILE A 21 -3.41 0.26 -2.36
CA ILE A 21 -2.95 -0.10 -1.03
C ILE A 21 -3.59 -1.40 -0.58
N GLU A 22 -4.89 -1.55 -0.78
CA GLU A 22 -5.64 -2.76 -0.47
C GLU A 22 -5.09 -3.95 -1.25
N ALA A 23 -4.83 -3.77 -2.55
CA ALA A 23 -4.26 -4.78 -3.42
C ALA A 23 -2.86 -5.20 -2.95
N GLY A 24 -1.97 -4.24 -2.71
CA GLY A 24 -0.56 -4.51 -2.44
C GLY A 24 -0.23 -4.95 -1.03
N CYS A 25 -0.85 -4.32 -0.01
CA CYS A 25 -0.47 -4.54 1.39
C CYS A 25 -1.63 -4.57 2.40
N GLY A 26 -2.88 -4.65 1.92
CA GLY A 26 -4.07 -4.58 2.78
C GLY A 26 -4.10 -5.62 3.90
N GLY A 27 -3.66 -6.86 3.64
CA GLY A 27 -3.63 -7.91 4.65
C GLY A 27 -2.63 -7.59 5.76
N THR A 28 -1.45 -7.12 5.41
CA THR A 28 -0.43 -6.66 6.36
C THR A 28 -0.93 -5.49 7.20
N LEU A 29 -1.60 -4.49 6.60
CA LEU A 29 -2.19 -3.37 7.33
C LEU A 29 -3.27 -3.82 8.32
N ILE A 30 -4.15 -4.73 7.92
CA ILE A 30 -5.18 -5.30 8.80
C ILE A 30 -4.54 -6.03 9.99
N LYS A 31 -3.45 -6.79 9.77
CA LYS A 31 -2.70 -7.43 10.86
C LYS A 31 -2.09 -6.41 11.81
N TYR A 32 -1.47 -5.35 11.29
CA TYR A 32 -0.96 -4.27 12.14
C TYR A 32 -2.09 -3.62 12.96
N ALA A 33 -3.23 -3.33 12.33
CA ALA A 33 -4.39 -2.77 13.04
C ALA A 33 -4.94 -3.71 14.12
N ARG A 34 -5.02 -5.02 13.87
CA ARG A 34 -5.42 -6.03 14.86
C ARG A 34 -4.42 -6.15 16.02
N GLY A 35 -3.14 -5.87 15.76
CA GLY A 35 -2.10 -5.74 16.79
C GLY A 35 -2.16 -4.43 17.59
N GLY A 36 -3.17 -3.60 17.35
CA GLY A 36 -3.33 -2.31 18.03
C GLY A 36 -2.45 -1.20 17.46
N HIS A 37 -1.81 -1.39 16.31
CA HIS A 37 -0.99 -0.37 15.66
C HIS A 37 -1.84 0.61 14.85
N ARG A 38 -1.29 1.80 14.61
CA ARG A 38 -1.98 2.92 13.96
C ARG A 38 -1.75 2.91 12.46
N ILE A 39 -2.81 2.95 11.67
CA ILE A 39 -2.74 2.86 10.20
C ILE A 39 -3.07 4.21 9.57
N PHE A 40 -2.24 4.66 8.64
CA PHE A 40 -2.40 5.88 7.86
C PHE A 40 -2.23 5.56 6.38
N LEU A 41 -3.08 6.17 5.55
CA LEU A 41 -3.04 5.98 4.10
C LEU A 41 -2.71 7.31 3.44
N MET A 42 -1.93 7.29 2.36
CA MET A 42 -1.76 8.42 1.45
C MET A 42 -2.10 7.97 0.05
N VAL A 43 -3.10 8.61 -0.56
CA VAL A 43 -3.55 8.28 -1.93
C VAL A 43 -3.38 9.53 -2.78
N LEU A 44 -2.55 9.46 -3.81
CA LEU A 44 -2.09 10.66 -4.50
C LEU A 44 -3.12 11.30 -5.43
N THR A 45 -3.94 10.47 -6.07
CA THR A 45 -4.98 10.87 -7.02
C THR A 45 -6.34 10.38 -6.54
N ALA A 46 -7.42 10.80 -7.20
CA ALA A 46 -8.75 10.26 -6.92
C ALA A 46 -9.13 9.09 -7.84
N GLY A 47 -8.23 8.63 -8.72
CA GLY A 47 -8.48 7.54 -9.66
C GLY A 47 -9.60 7.84 -10.67
N GLU A 48 -9.80 9.13 -11.02
CA GLU A 48 -10.94 9.57 -11.81
C GLU A 48 -11.00 9.06 -13.26
N GLN A 49 -9.91 8.48 -13.79
CA GLN A 49 -9.90 7.81 -15.09
C GLN A 49 -10.44 6.37 -15.00
N GLY A 50 -10.36 5.75 -13.82
CA GLY A 50 -10.95 4.44 -13.56
C GLY A 50 -12.47 4.50 -13.37
N ALA A 51 -12.99 5.51 -12.68
CA ALA A 51 -14.42 5.82 -12.56
C ALA A 51 -14.59 7.25 -12.01
N GLY A 52 -15.82 7.76 -11.91
CA GLY A 52 -16.04 9.13 -11.42
C GLY A 52 -15.39 9.42 -10.07
N ARG A 53 -14.70 10.57 -9.95
CA ARG A 53 -13.96 11.03 -8.76
C ARG A 53 -14.67 10.76 -7.43
N GLY A 54 -15.94 11.17 -7.34
CA GLY A 54 -16.73 11.01 -6.11
C GLY A 54 -17.13 9.56 -5.80
N VAL A 55 -17.16 8.67 -6.80
CA VAL A 55 -17.34 7.23 -6.58
C VAL A 55 -16.06 6.65 -5.99
N ARG A 56 -14.93 6.84 -6.67
CA ARG A 56 -13.63 6.27 -6.27
C ARG A 56 -13.18 6.72 -4.89
N MET A 57 -13.35 8.00 -4.54
CA MET A 57 -13.02 8.49 -3.19
C MET A 57 -13.91 7.87 -2.12
N ARG A 58 -15.22 7.70 -2.36
CA ARG A 58 -16.14 7.05 -1.41
C ARG A 58 -15.81 5.57 -1.22
N GLU A 59 -15.46 4.88 -2.30
CA GLU A 59 -15.00 3.48 -2.25
C GLU A 59 -13.72 3.36 -1.42
N GLN A 60 -12.75 4.26 -1.62
CA GLN A 60 -11.53 4.32 -0.80
C GLN A 60 -11.81 4.59 0.68
N GLU A 61 -12.76 5.48 0.98
CA GLU A 61 -13.17 5.75 2.36
C GLU A 61 -13.85 4.54 3.00
N GLN A 62 -14.58 3.73 2.24
CA GLN A 62 -15.15 2.47 2.71
C GLN A 62 -14.04 1.43 2.96
N ALA A 63 -13.12 1.25 2.01
CA ALA A 63 -11.99 0.35 2.14
C ALA A 63 -11.10 0.70 3.36
N ALA A 64 -10.86 2.00 3.57
CA ALA A 64 -10.10 2.51 4.71
C ALA A 64 -10.71 2.13 6.07
N LYS A 65 -12.04 2.02 6.17
CA LYS A 65 -12.71 1.53 7.39
C LYS A 65 -12.39 0.06 7.65
N SER A 66 -12.37 -0.77 6.60
CA SER A 66 -11.98 -2.18 6.69
C SER A 66 -10.52 -2.35 7.10
N LEU A 67 -9.64 -1.46 6.63
CA LEU A 67 -8.23 -1.39 7.06
C LEU A 67 -8.03 -0.78 8.45
N LYS A 68 -9.10 -0.25 9.07
CA LYS A 68 -9.07 0.54 10.32
C LYS A 68 -8.09 1.71 10.25
N ALA A 69 -8.00 2.35 9.08
CA ALA A 69 -7.17 3.52 8.89
C ALA A 69 -7.73 4.72 9.67
N GLU A 70 -6.85 5.42 10.37
CA GLU A 70 -7.22 6.61 11.14
C GLU A 70 -7.42 7.83 10.26
N LYS A 71 -6.66 7.91 9.16
CA LYS A 71 -6.66 9.04 8.26
C LYS A 71 -6.20 8.66 6.86
N ILE A 72 -6.84 9.28 5.87
CA ILE A 72 -6.42 9.27 4.47
C ILE A 72 -5.87 10.66 4.12
N PHE A 73 -4.64 10.71 3.64
CA PHE A 73 -4.00 11.88 3.10
C PHE A 73 -4.16 11.91 1.58
N TRP A 74 -5.06 12.75 1.09
CA TRP A 74 -5.23 12.92 -0.36
C TRP A 74 -4.15 13.82 -0.94
N GLY A 75 -3.43 13.32 -1.95
CA GLY A 75 -2.41 14.08 -2.66
C GLY A 75 -3.00 15.19 -3.53
N GLY A 76 -4.21 14.99 -4.06
CA GLY A 76 -4.90 15.97 -4.89
C GLY A 76 -4.27 16.17 -6.27
N TYR A 77 -3.49 15.20 -6.74
CA TYR A 77 -2.96 15.20 -8.10
C TYR A 77 -4.00 14.67 -9.09
N PRO A 78 -4.00 15.14 -10.35
CA PRO A 78 -4.82 14.55 -11.39
C PRO A 78 -4.37 13.12 -11.69
N ASP A 79 -5.34 12.23 -11.85
CA ASP A 79 -5.09 10.83 -12.20
C ASP A 79 -4.32 10.70 -13.52
N THR A 80 -3.42 9.73 -13.62
CA THR A 80 -2.50 9.43 -14.74
C THR A 80 -1.45 10.50 -15.03
N LYS A 81 -1.34 11.54 -14.19
CA LYS A 81 -0.50 12.72 -14.40
C LYS A 81 0.37 13.06 -13.19
N LEU A 82 0.78 12.06 -12.42
CA LEU A 82 1.69 12.28 -11.30
C LEU A 82 3.05 12.81 -11.81
N PRO A 83 3.56 13.95 -11.29
CA PRO A 83 4.82 14.50 -11.76
C PRO A 83 6.02 13.88 -11.04
N ILE A 84 7.18 13.80 -11.69
CA ILE A 84 8.47 13.57 -11.02
C ILE A 84 9.09 14.94 -10.71
N GLU A 85 8.65 15.56 -9.61
CA GLU A 85 9.14 16.89 -9.24
C GLU A 85 9.24 17.09 -7.72
N GLN A 86 9.97 18.13 -7.33
CA GLN A 86 10.21 18.48 -5.93
C GLN A 86 8.91 18.64 -5.11
N ARG A 87 7.83 19.13 -5.72
CA ARG A 87 6.54 19.29 -5.02
C ARG A 87 5.94 17.97 -4.56
N LEU A 88 6.05 16.90 -5.34
CA LEU A 88 5.56 15.59 -4.94
C LEU A 88 6.35 15.07 -3.73
N ILE A 89 7.68 15.17 -3.79
CA ILE A 89 8.58 14.81 -2.70
C ILE A 89 8.22 15.58 -1.42
N GLN A 90 8.12 16.91 -1.49
CA GLN A 90 7.76 17.76 -0.35
C GLN A 90 6.39 17.43 0.25
N LYS A 91 5.43 17.02 -0.58
CA LYS A 91 4.11 16.59 -0.10
C LYS A 91 4.20 15.28 0.67
N ILE A 92 4.92 14.29 0.16
CA ILE A 92 5.18 13.02 0.86
C ILE A 92 5.92 13.28 2.17
N GLU A 93 6.97 14.10 2.16
CA GLU A 93 7.73 14.46 3.36
C GLU A 93 6.85 15.13 4.43
N ARG A 94 5.89 15.97 4.05
CA ARG A 94 4.96 16.59 5.00
C ARG A 94 4.14 15.53 5.74
N VAL A 95 3.61 14.55 5.00
CA VAL A 95 2.85 13.43 5.60
C VAL A 95 3.76 12.57 6.46
N VAL A 96 4.98 12.26 6.01
CA VAL A 96 5.96 11.51 6.79
C VAL A 96 6.31 12.22 8.10
N ARG A 97 6.46 13.55 8.09
CA ARG A 97 6.69 14.36 9.30
C ARG A 97 5.46 14.40 10.23
N GLU A 98 4.26 14.44 9.67
CA GLU A 98 3.02 14.44 10.47
C GLU A 98 2.77 13.07 11.13
N VAL A 99 3.01 11.98 10.40
CA VAL A 99 2.73 10.61 10.86
C VAL A 99 3.89 10.05 11.68
N GLU A 100 5.14 10.48 11.43
CA GLU A 100 6.36 9.87 11.97
C GLU A 100 6.34 8.33 11.87
N PRO A 101 6.21 7.75 10.66
CA PRO A 101 5.94 6.32 10.49
C PRO A 101 7.14 5.45 10.89
N HIS A 102 6.82 4.30 11.50
CA HIS A 102 7.78 3.24 11.79
C HIS A 102 8.00 2.34 10.57
N PHE A 103 6.94 2.13 9.78
CA PHE A 103 6.97 1.41 8.51
C PHE A 103 6.26 2.21 7.44
N ILE A 104 6.83 2.21 6.25
CA ILE A 104 6.22 2.74 5.04
C ILE A 104 6.06 1.62 4.02
N PHE A 105 4.89 1.53 3.39
CA PHE A 105 4.60 0.65 2.26
C PHE A 105 4.29 1.49 1.03
N VAL A 106 4.90 1.17 -0.11
CA VAL A 106 4.71 1.90 -1.38
C VAL A 106 4.90 0.95 -2.57
N HIS A 107 4.37 1.30 -3.74
CA HIS A 107 4.62 0.57 -5.00
C HIS A 107 6.09 0.26 -5.25
N PHE A 108 6.37 -0.92 -5.80
CA PHE A 108 7.65 -1.23 -6.41
C PHE A 108 7.90 -0.33 -7.62
N HIS A 109 9.18 -0.01 -7.86
CA HIS A 109 9.56 1.02 -8.83
C HIS A 109 9.55 0.54 -10.29
N ASP A 110 9.61 -0.76 -10.52
CA ASP A 110 9.45 -1.36 -11.85
C ASP A 110 8.01 -1.85 -12.02
N ASP A 111 7.22 -1.08 -12.76
CA ASP A 111 5.79 -1.25 -12.90
C ASP A 111 5.39 -0.69 -14.28
N THR A 112 4.38 -1.24 -14.96
CA THR A 112 3.95 -0.70 -16.26
C THR A 112 3.21 0.63 -16.13
N HIS A 113 2.66 0.96 -14.95
CA HIS A 113 1.95 2.22 -14.68
C HIS A 113 2.91 3.33 -14.22
N GLN A 114 2.95 4.46 -14.95
CA GLN A 114 3.86 5.58 -14.69
C GLN A 114 3.66 6.22 -13.31
N ASP A 115 2.42 6.39 -12.88
CA ASP A 115 2.12 6.96 -11.56
C ASP A 115 2.70 6.13 -10.41
N HIS A 116 2.67 4.79 -10.52
CA HIS A 116 3.27 3.89 -9.53
C HIS A 116 4.79 4.13 -9.46
N ARG A 117 5.45 4.17 -10.62
CA ARG A 117 6.89 4.46 -10.73
C ARG A 117 7.24 5.82 -10.13
N HIS A 118 6.47 6.86 -10.46
CA HIS A 118 6.73 8.24 -10.01
C HIS A 118 6.56 8.38 -8.49
N LEU A 119 5.52 7.76 -7.91
CA LEU A 119 5.33 7.69 -6.47
C LEU A 119 6.46 6.88 -5.79
N ALA A 120 6.86 5.74 -6.34
CA ALA A 120 7.94 4.93 -5.79
C ALA A 120 9.27 5.71 -5.72
N VAL A 121 9.69 6.31 -6.85
CA VAL A 121 10.93 7.11 -6.93
C VAL A 121 10.89 8.33 -6.01
N SER A 122 9.76 9.03 -5.94
CA SER A 122 9.60 10.19 -5.06
C SER A 122 9.64 9.79 -3.58
N THR A 123 9.05 8.65 -3.24
CA THR A 123 9.06 8.09 -1.88
C THR A 123 10.46 7.74 -1.43
N VAL A 124 11.31 7.15 -2.29
CA VAL A 124 12.71 6.87 -1.96
C VAL A 124 13.42 8.14 -1.47
N THR A 125 13.23 9.26 -2.17
CA THR A 125 13.84 10.55 -1.79
C THR A 125 13.22 11.10 -0.50
N ALA A 126 11.89 11.13 -0.41
CA ALA A 126 11.16 11.70 0.72
C ALA A 126 11.39 10.95 2.04
N THR A 127 11.78 9.68 1.98
CA THR A 127 11.89 8.79 3.14
C THR A 127 13.31 8.43 3.51
N ARG A 128 14.31 9.16 3.01
CA ARG A 128 15.75 8.85 3.16
C ARG A 128 16.22 8.61 4.62
N TYR A 129 15.49 9.11 5.61
CA TYR A 129 15.77 8.95 7.03
C TYR A 129 14.80 7.99 7.77
N THR A 130 13.80 7.42 7.10
CA THR A 130 12.82 6.48 7.69
C THR A 130 13.36 5.06 7.71
N LYS A 131 13.46 4.41 8.87
CA LYS A 131 14.16 3.12 9.02
C LYS A 131 13.62 1.98 8.14
N ASN A 132 12.29 1.86 8.04
CA ASN A 132 11.66 0.75 7.34
C ASN A 132 10.78 1.26 6.21
N VAL A 133 11.17 0.94 4.98
CA VAL A 133 10.42 1.26 3.76
C VAL A 133 10.39 0.01 2.89
N MET A 134 9.18 -0.45 2.60
CA MET A 134 8.89 -1.68 1.90
C MET A 134 8.19 -1.37 0.58
N PHE A 135 8.64 -2.02 -0.47
CA PHE A 135 7.96 -2.03 -1.75
C PHE A 135 6.98 -3.21 -1.81
N TYR A 136 5.74 -2.93 -2.18
CA TYR A 136 4.74 -3.95 -2.51
C TYR A 136 4.55 -4.07 -4.03
N GLU A 137 3.98 -5.18 -4.47
CA GLU A 137 3.56 -5.38 -5.87
C GLU A 137 2.06 -5.13 -6.05
N GLY A 138 1.68 -4.78 -7.27
CA GLY A 138 0.32 -4.77 -7.77
C GLY A 138 0.22 -5.53 -9.11
N PRO A 139 -0.96 -5.53 -9.75
CA PRO A 139 -1.19 -6.27 -11.00
C PRO A 139 -0.27 -5.88 -12.17
N THR A 140 0.28 -4.67 -12.14
CA THR A 140 1.11 -4.09 -13.20
C THR A 140 2.61 -4.13 -12.90
N THR A 141 2.99 -4.62 -11.72
CA THR A 141 4.39 -4.67 -11.28
C THR A 141 5.21 -5.65 -12.10
N GLN A 142 6.44 -5.26 -12.45
CA GLN A 142 7.38 -6.06 -13.24
C GLN A 142 8.58 -6.48 -12.38
N ASN A 143 9.21 -7.60 -12.74
CA ASN A 143 10.48 -8.06 -12.17
C ASN A 143 10.55 -8.08 -10.62
N PHE A 144 9.43 -8.38 -9.96
CA PHE A 144 9.32 -8.35 -8.49
C PHE A 144 9.80 -9.65 -7.84
N SER A 145 10.90 -9.56 -7.10
CA SER A 145 11.49 -10.68 -6.35
C SER A 145 11.53 -10.37 -4.85
N PRO A 146 10.41 -10.61 -4.11
CA PRO A 146 10.32 -10.28 -2.69
C PRO A 146 11.20 -11.18 -1.82
N THR A 147 11.70 -10.61 -0.73
CA THR A 147 12.52 -11.31 0.27
C THR A 147 11.94 -11.22 1.68
N VAL A 148 10.90 -10.41 1.87
CA VAL A 148 10.15 -10.27 3.11
C VAL A 148 8.73 -10.73 2.86
N PHE A 149 8.20 -11.60 3.73
CA PHE A 149 6.86 -12.16 3.58
C PHE A 149 6.05 -11.98 4.86
N VAL A 150 4.79 -11.58 4.72
CA VAL A 150 3.85 -11.52 5.84
C VAL A 150 2.76 -12.54 5.58
N ASN A 151 2.63 -13.54 6.46
CA ASN A 151 1.50 -14.48 6.41
C ASN A 151 0.19 -13.70 6.61
N ILE A 152 -0.73 -13.81 5.65
CA ILE A 152 -2.06 -13.17 5.69
C ILE A 152 -3.22 -14.17 5.71
N ASP A 153 -2.98 -15.44 6.03
CA ASP A 153 -4.01 -16.49 6.10
C ASP A 153 -5.23 -16.07 6.94
N ALA A 154 -4.97 -15.51 8.12
CA ALA A 154 -6.03 -15.12 9.07
C ALA A 154 -6.79 -13.84 8.67
N VAL A 155 -6.39 -13.16 7.59
CA VAL A 155 -6.94 -11.86 7.16
C VAL A 155 -7.17 -11.77 5.65
N LEU A 156 -7.00 -12.86 4.89
CA LEU A 156 -7.12 -12.82 3.44
C LEU A 156 -8.53 -12.37 3.01
N GLU A 157 -9.57 -12.89 3.67
CA GLU A 157 -10.95 -12.50 3.39
C GLU A 157 -11.20 -11.03 3.73
N ASP A 158 -10.67 -10.53 4.86
CA ASP A 158 -10.77 -9.10 5.20
C ASP A 158 -10.08 -8.21 4.16
N LYS A 159 -8.91 -8.63 3.65
CA LYS A 159 -8.21 -7.95 2.55
C LYS A 159 -9.07 -7.92 1.29
N VAL A 160 -9.68 -9.05 0.94
CA VAL A 160 -10.55 -9.15 -0.23
C VAL A 160 -11.80 -8.29 -0.07
N ASP A 161 -12.38 -8.20 1.12
CA ASP A 161 -13.55 -7.36 1.37
C ASP A 161 -13.19 -5.86 1.33
N ALA A 162 -12.01 -5.47 1.82
CA ALA A 162 -11.49 -4.11 1.62
C ALA A 162 -11.35 -3.78 0.13
N LEU A 163 -10.84 -4.72 -0.68
CA LEU A 163 -10.71 -4.54 -2.12
C LEU A 163 -12.06 -4.49 -2.85
N ARG A 164 -13.04 -5.29 -2.40
CA ARG A 164 -14.41 -5.30 -2.95
C ARG A 164 -15.17 -3.99 -2.68
N ALA A 165 -14.74 -3.18 -1.71
CA ALA A 165 -15.29 -1.84 -1.53
C ALA A 165 -15.09 -0.96 -2.77
N HIS A 166 -14.07 -1.25 -3.59
CA HIS A 166 -13.83 -0.63 -4.90
C HIS A 166 -14.68 -1.25 -6.01
N GLN A 167 -16.00 -1.30 -5.79
CA GLN A 167 -16.96 -1.97 -6.66
C GLN A 167 -16.83 -1.58 -8.13
N SER A 168 -16.56 -0.30 -8.38
CA SER A 168 -16.37 0.25 -9.72
C SER A 168 -15.17 -0.34 -10.47
N GLN A 169 -14.20 -0.93 -9.77
CA GLN A 169 -12.97 -1.47 -10.34
C GLN A 169 -12.85 -2.99 -10.29
N VAL A 170 -13.68 -3.70 -9.53
CA VAL A 170 -13.51 -5.16 -9.31
C VAL A 170 -13.35 -5.95 -10.62
N LYS A 171 -14.08 -5.57 -11.67
CA LYS A 171 -14.05 -6.22 -13.00
C LYS A 171 -13.21 -5.48 -14.05
N LYS A 172 -12.53 -4.38 -13.68
CA LYS A 172 -11.76 -3.52 -14.63
C LYS A 172 -10.30 -3.95 -14.76
N THR A 173 -10.06 -5.24 -14.90
CA THR A 173 -8.72 -5.81 -15.07
C THR A 173 -8.24 -5.76 -16.52
N ASN A 174 -9.14 -5.50 -17.48
CA ASN A 174 -8.92 -5.65 -18.92
C ASN A 174 -8.53 -7.08 -19.34
N ILE A 175 -8.85 -8.09 -18.52
CA ILE A 175 -8.63 -9.51 -18.81
C ILE A 175 -10.00 -10.21 -18.71
N GLU A 176 -10.40 -10.91 -19.77
CA GLU A 176 -11.70 -11.58 -19.83
C GLU A 176 -11.85 -12.61 -18.71
N GLY A 177 -12.98 -12.56 -18.01
CA GLY A 177 -13.32 -13.50 -16.94
C GLY A 177 -12.52 -13.35 -15.65
N LEU A 178 -11.60 -12.38 -15.55
CA LEU A 178 -10.72 -12.21 -14.39
C LEU A 178 -11.07 -10.96 -13.59
N THR A 179 -11.30 -11.12 -12.29
CA THR A 179 -11.47 -9.99 -11.37
C THR A 179 -10.17 -9.66 -10.65
N ILE A 180 -10.09 -8.46 -10.09
CA ILE A 180 -8.95 -8.09 -9.24
C ILE A 180 -8.85 -9.01 -8.02
N VAL A 181 -9.98 -9.53 -7.52
CA VAL A 181 -10.00 -10.48 -6.40
C VAL A 181 -9.30 -11.78 -6.78
N ASP A 182 -9.51 -12.28 -8.00
CA ASP A 182 -8.84 -13.49 -8.49
C ASP A 182 -7.33 -13.29 -8.57
N ILE A 183 -6.90 -12.13 -9.11
CA ILE A 183 -5.48 -11.74 -9.21
C ILE A 183 -4.84 -11.70 -7.82
N ILE A 184 -5.49 -11.05 -6.85
CA ILE A 184 -4.94 -10.89 -5.50
C ILE A 184 -4.88 -12.23 -4.75
N ARG A 185 -5.86 -13.12 -4.93
CA ARG A 185 -5.81 -14.47 -4.34
C ARG A 185 -4.70 -15.31 -4.96
N ALA A 186 -4.55 -15.26 -6.28
CA ALA A 186 -3.48 -15.97 -6.98
C ALA A 186 -2.10 -15.48 -6.52
N SER A 187 -1.90 -14.16 -6.44
CA SER A 187 -0.67 -13.57 -5.91
C SER A 187 -0.43 -14.00 -4.46
N ALA A 188 -1.43 -13.90 -3.59
CA ALA A 188 -1.30 -14.30 -2.18
C ALA A 188 -0.88 -15.76 -2.00
N HIS A 189 -1.45 -16.67 -2.80
CA HIS A 189 -1.04 -18.08 -2.83
C HIS A 189 0.40 -18.25 -3.32
N PHE A 190 0.76 -17.60 -4.43
CA PHE A 190 2.10 -17.70 -4.99
C PHE A 190 3.17 -17.19 -4.02
N ARG A 191 2.94 -16.04 -3.39
CA ARG A 191 3.82 -15.49 -2.36
C ARG A 191 3.79 -16.33 -1.07
N GLY A 192 2.67 -16.97 -0.76
CA GLY A 192 2.57 -17.97 0.30
C GLY A 192 3.57 -19.10 0.10
N ILE A 193 3.64 -19.69 -1.11
CA ILE A 193 4.60 -20.76 -1.44
C ILE A 193 6.05 -20.30 -1.20
N GLN A 194 6.40 -19.07 -1.63
CA GLN A 194 7.72 -18.50 -1.41
C GLN A 194 8.02 -18.25 0.08
N GLY A 195 7.02 -17.77 0.83
CA GLY A 195 7.08 -17.52 2.27
C GLY A 195 6.83 -18.75 3.16
N ARG A 196 6.66 -19.95 2.57
CA ARG A 196 6.37 -21.22 3.26
C ARG A 196 5.11 -21.21 4.14
N VAL A 197 4.06 -20.52 3.70
CA VAL A 197 2.72 -20.47 4.30
C VAL A 197 1.65 -20.58 3.20
N LYS A 198 0.35 -20.66 3.55
CA LYS A 198 -0.69 -20.81 2.51
C LYS A 198 -0.92 -19.50 1.74
N ASN A 199 -0.99 -18.36 2.44
CA ASN A 199 -1.14 -17.03 1.86
C ASN A 199 -0.15 -16.05 2.47
N ALA A 200 0.55 -15.30 1.62
CA ALA A 200 1.40 -14.21 2.07
C ALA A 200 1.29 -12.98 1.17
N GLU A 201 1.60 -11.81 1.72
CA GLU A 201 2.04 -10.66 0.94
C GLU A 201 3.57 -10.65 0.91
N GLY A 202 4.14 -10.40 -0.27
CA GLY A 202 5.58 -10.29 -0.47
C GLY A 202 6.02 -8.83 -0.57
N PHE A 203 7.19 -8.51 -0.01
CA PHE A 203 7.77 -7.18 -0.02
C PHE A 203 9.25 -7.22 -0.42
N VAL A 204 9.69 -6.18 -1.13
CA VAL A 204 11.11 -5.87 -1.35
C VAL A 204 11.49 -4.72 -0.41
N PRO A 205 12.42 -4.89 0.53
CA PRO A 205 12.83 -3.80 1.38
C PRO A 205 13.70 -2.81 0.58
N LEU A 206 13.32 -1.52 0.56
CA LEU A 206 14.30 -0.47 0.31
C LEU A 206 15.29 -0.46 1.47
N ARG A 207 14.75 -0.46 2.69
CA ARG A 207 15.45 -0.60 3.96
C ARG A 207 14.55 -1.32 4.94
N LEU A 208 15.12 -2.26 5.70
CA LEU A 208 14.50 -2.92 6.82
C LEU A 208 15.50 -2.97 7.96
N PHE A 209 15.20 -2.31 9.06
CA PHE A 209 16.03 -2.31 10.24
C PHE A 209 15.51 -3.35 11.23
N ILE A 210 16.24 -4.46 11.36
CA ILE A 210 15.95 -5.49 12.35
C ILE A 210 16.61 -5.06 13.66
N ASN A 211 15.81 -4.72 14.66
CA ASN A 211 16.30 -4.51 16.00
C ASN A 211 16.40 -5.88 16.69
N ILE A 212 17.54 -6.53 16.55
CA ILE A 212 17.90 -7.64 17.42
C ILE A 212 18.25 -6.97 18.75
N GLY A 213 17.39 -7.15 19.76
CA GLY A 213 17.61 -6.55 21.08
C GLY A 213 19.02 -6.88 21.60
N GLN A 214 19.52 -6.06 22.52
CA GLN A 214 20.60 -6.50 23.39
C GLN A 214 20.11 -7.61 24.31
#